data_AF-A0A7W9Z5L1-F1
#
_entry.id   AF-A0A7W9Z5L1-F1
#
_cell.length_a   1.000
_cell.length_b   1.000
_cell.length_c   1.000
_cell.angle_alpha   90.00
_cell.angle_beta   90.00
_cell.angle_gamma   90.00
#
_symmetry.space_group_name_H-M   'P 1'
#
loop_
_entity.id
_entity.type
_entity.pdbx_description
1 polymer ?
#
loop_
_entity_poly.entity_id
_entity_poly.type
_entity_poly.pdbx_seq_one_letter_code
_entity_poly.pdbx_strand_id
1 'polypeptide(L)'
;MKFIPTYPSKVKTLKKQAKRLQREGAGSHVALLDRIAQSAGYDHWNHVIQCLDETEKTVSVRGIIAEIEAIVIAELAGEVRIVRTGPEATRTQPFVLFSTGIGDAWMLEPLHDRAVCLVWRGKRQSPQVRDLPSRIEIMWDGTFELRGQFFVVETEHPEIGSRAIAGFPLDQLRPFLEALRPIARKIGDVFGQEDAVALTPDVIAQLSKSGWEREQLELAARQGALYSPTRNTVLFSPAVED
;
A
#
# COMPACT_ATOMS: atom_id res chain seq x y z
N MET A 1 -24.38 9.13 -26.89
CA MET A 1 -24.03 9.91 -25.68
C MET A 1 -22.55 9.70 -25.41
N LYS A 2 -21.76 10.77 -25.33
CA LYS A 2 -20.30 10.70 -25.17
C LYS A 2 -19.94 10.83 -23.69
N PHE A 3 -19.33 9.80 -23.10
CA PHE A 3 -18.87 9.88 -21.72
C PHE A 3 -17.76 10.94 -21.56
N ILE A 4 -17.90 11.79 -20.53
CA ILE A 4 -16.92 12.81 -20.16
C ILE A 4 -16.55 12.59 -18.69
N PRO A 5 -15.29 12.28 -18.34
CA PRO A 5 -14.87 12.15 -16.95
C PRO A 5 -15.24 13.40 -16.13
N THR A 6 -16.15 13.23 -15.17
CA THR A 6 -16.79 14.34 -14.46
C THR A 6 -16.60 14.17 -12.96
N TYR A 7 -16.03 15.17 -12.30
CA TYR A 7 -15.74 15.15 -10.87
C TYR A 7 -16.62 16.15 -10.10
N PRO A 8 -16.83 15.94 -8.79
CA PRO A 8 -17.63 16.86 -7.96
C PRO A 8 -17.15 18.32 -8.01
N SER A 9 -15.84 18.55 -8.17
CA SER A 9 -15.27 19.89 -8.33
C SER A 9 -15.76 20.59 -9.59
N LYS A 10 -15.83 19.89 -10.72
CA LYS A 10 -16.35 20.40 -11.99
C LYS A 10 -17.83 20.74 -11.86
N VAL A 11 -18.63 19.85 -11.28
CA VAL A 11 -20.06 20.06 -11.04
C VAL A 11 -20.30 21.29 -10.16
N LYS A 12 -19.50 21.48 -9.09
CA LYS A 12 -19.55 22.69 -8.25
C LYS A 12 -19.26 23.97 -9.05
N THR A 13 -18.28 23.95 -9.95
CA THR A 13 -17.96 25.09 -10.81
C THR A 13 -19.10 25.43 -11.75
N LEU A 14 -19.71 24.43 -12.41
CA LEU A 14 -20.85 24.65 -13.31
C LEU A 14 -22.07 25.21 -12.55
N LYS A 15 -22.37 24.68 -11.34
CA LYS A 15 -23.44 25.22 -10.48
C LYS A 15 -23.17 26.68 -10.07
N LYS A 16 -21.91 27.03 -9.76
CA LYS A 16 -21.52 28.41 -9.41
C LYS A 16 -21.72 29.36 -10.59
N GLN A 17 -21.35 28.94 -11.81
CA GLN A 17 -21.58 29.71 -13.03
C GLN A 17 -23.08 29.95 -13.27
N ALA A 18 -23.91 28.91 -13.10
CA ALA A 18 -25.36 29.02 -13.29
C ALA A 18 -26.00 29.97 -12.27
N LYS A 19 -25.58 29.90 -11.00
CA LYS A 19 -26.03 30.83 -9.95
C LYS A 19 -25.61 32.27 -10.22
N ARG A 20 -24.43 32.50 -10.78
CA ARG A 20 -23.97 33.84 -11.15
C ARG A 20 -24.85 34.43 -12.26
N LEU A 21 -25.08 33.69 -13.34
CA LEU A 21 -25.94 34.13 -14.44
C LEU A 21 -27.40 34.35 -14.00
N GLN A 22 -27.90 33.55 -13.06
CA GLN A 22 -29.24 33.75 -12.50
C GLN A 22 -29.35 35.08 -11.75
N ARG A 23 -28.32 35.46 -10.98
CA ARG A 23 -28.28 36.77 -10.29
C ARG A 23 -28.19 37.95 -11.24
N GLU A 24 -27.60 37.73 -12.41
CA GLU A 24 -27.52 38.71 -13.50
C GLU A 24 -28.84 38.78 -14.33
N GLY A 25 -29.89 38.03 -13.94
CA GLY A 25 -31.21 38.09 -14.57
C GLY A 25 -31.37 37.23 -15.83
N ALA A 26 -30.43 36.33 -16.12
CA ALA A 26 -30.39 35.55 -17.37
C ALA A 26 -31.44 34.41 -17.48
N GLY A 27 -32.48 34.42 -16.65
CA GLY A 27 -33.59 33.46 -16.70
C GLY A 27 -33.58 32.39 -15.61
N SER A 28 -34.31 31.30 -15.85
CA SER A 28 -34.50 30.20 -14.89
C SER A 28 -33.20 29.42 -14.65
N HIS A 29 -32.95 29.05 -13.40
CA HIS A 29 -31.77 28.28 -13.00
C HIS A 29 -31.61 26.97 -13.76
N VAL A 30 -32.72 26.28 -14.03
CA VAL A 30 -32.72 24.98 -14.73
C VAL A 30 -32.23 25.16 -16.18
N ALA A 31 -32.77 26.14 -16.90
CA ALA A 31 -32.35 26.44 -18.26
C ALA A 31 -30.88 26.90 -18.34
N LEU A 32 -30.41 27.62 -17.31
CA LEU A 32 -29.00 28.03 -17.20
C LEU A 32 -28.05 26.85 -16.96
N LEU A 33 -28.47 25.85 -16.18
CA LEU A 33 -27.69 24.64 -15.97
C LEU A 33 -27.51 23.85 -17.27
N ASP A 34 -28.56 23.71 -18.07
CA ASP A 34 -28.47 23.05 -19.39
C ASP A 34 -27.57 23.83 -20.36
N ARG A 35 -27.72 25.16 -20.41
CA ARG A 35 -26.89 26.01 -21.26
C ARG A 35 -25.40 25.94 -20.90
N ILE A 36 -25.08 25.88 -19.61
CA ILE A 36 -23.70 25.73 -19.12
C ILE A 36 -23.17 24.31 -19.34
N ALA A 37 -24.02 23.29 -19.23
CA ALA A 37 -23.65 21.92 -19.56
C ALA A 37 -23.24 21.83 -21.04
N GLN A 38 -24.04 22.41 -21.94
CA GLN A 38 -23.76 22.47 -23.39
C GLN A 38 -22.48 23.22 -23.72
N SER A 39 -22.23 24.38 -23.10
CA SER A 39 -20.96 25.10 -23.32
C SER A 39 -19.74 24.36 -22.80
N ALA A 40 -19.93 23.45 -21.83
CA ALA A 40 -18.88 22.57 -21.31
C ALA A 40 -18.76 21.23 -22.06
N GLY A 41 -19.52 21.02 -23.13
CA GLY A 41 -19.45 19.84 -24.00
C GLY A 41 -20.40 18.70 -23.65
N TYR A 42 -21.34 18.90 -22.72
CA TYR A 42 -22.37 17.92 -22.36
C TYR A 42 -23.69 18.22 -23.10
N ASP A 43 -24.54 17.21 -23.30
CA ASP A 43 -25.81 17.41 -24.01
C ASP A 43 -26.83 18.25 -23.20
N HIS A 44 -26.91 18.00 -21.89
CA HIS A 44 -27.78 18.70 -20.92
C HIS A 44 -27.30 18.43 -19.49
N TRP A 45 -27.88 19.11 -18.49
CA TRP A 45 -27.49 18.97 -17.09
C TRP A 45 -27.59 17.54 -16.56
N ASN A 46 -28.62 16.79 -16.98
CA ASN A 46 -28.74 15.39 -16.60
C ASN A 46 -27.58 14.51 -17.12
N HIS A 47 -26.96 14.85 -18.26
CA HIS A 47 -25.78 14.15 -18.78
C HIS A 47 -24.56 14.42 -17.87
N VAL A 48 -24.43 15.62 -17.31
CA VAL A 48 -23.40 15.93 -16.30
C VAL A 48 -23.54 15.04 -15.07
N ILE A 49 -24.77 14.82 -14.60
CA ILE A 49 -25.05 13.96 -13.44
C ILE A 49 -24.79 12.49 -13.77
N GLN A 50 -25.18 12.02 -14.95
CA GLN A 50 -24.89 10.65 -15.40
C GLN A 50 -23.38 10.40 -15.54
N CYS A 51 -22.63 11.33 -16.14
CA CYS A 51 -21.18 11.21 -16.22
C CYS A 51 -20.50 11.28 -14.84
N LEU A 52 -21.02 12.06 -13.90
CA LEU A 52 -20.54 12.05 -12.51
C LEU A 52 -20.77 10.68 -11.87
N ASP A 53 -21.99 10.16 -11.95
CA ASP A 53 -22.39 8.86 -11.38
C ASP A 53 -21.57 7.71 -12.00
N GLU A 54 -21.36 7.70 -13.32
CA GLU A 54 -20.49 6.74 -13.99
C GLU A 54 -19.02 6.88 -13.57
N THR A 55 -18.53 8.11 -13.36
CA THR A 55 -17.17 8.34 -12.85
C THR A 55 -17.03 7.82 -11.42
N GLU A 56 -18.02 8.09 -10.54
CA GLU A 56 -18.03 7.63 -9.15
C GLU A 56 -18.15 6.10 -9.06
N LYS A 57 -18.98 5.47 -9.90
CA LYS A 57 -19.07 4.00 -10.02
C LYS A 57 -17.77 3.37 -10.51
N THR A 58 -17.12 3.97 -11.50
CA THR A 58 -15.86 3.45 -12.04
C THR A 58 -14.72 3.55 -11.02
N VAL A 59 -14.65 4.65 -10.27
CA VAL A 59 -13.71 4.83 -9.16
C VAL A 59 -14.01 3.83 -8.04
N SER A 60 -15.28 3.59 -7.70
CA SER A 60 -15.67 2.60 -6.69
C SER A 60 -15.31 1.16 -7.07
N VAL A 61 -15.36 0.81 -8.36
CA VAL A 61 -14.96 -0.53 -8.87
C VAL A 61 -13.44 -0.71 -8.90
N ARG A 62 -12.65 0.38 -8.90
CA ARG A 62 -11.18 0.38 -8.83
C ARG A 62 -10.64 1.04 -7.57
N GLY A 63 -11.44 1.05 -6.50
CA GLY A 63 -11.08 1.64 -5.21
C GLY A 63 -10.11 0.75 -4.43
N ILE A 64 -9.48 1.32 -3.40
CA ILE A 64 -8.53 0.58 -2.56
C ILE A 64 -9.11 -0.70 -1.96
N ILE A 65 -10.41 -0.70 -1.63
CA ILE A 65 -11.10 -1.87 -1.09
C ILE A 65 -11.12 -3.00 -2.13
N ALA A 66 -11.39 -2.70 -3.40
CA ALA A 66 -11.39 -3.70 -4.45
C ALA A 66 -9.99 -4.29 -4.69
N GLU A 67 -8.94 -3.48 -4.61
CA GLU A 67 -7.55 -3.96 -4.70
C GLU A 67 -7.17 -4.83 -3.50
N ILE A 68 -7.60 -4.47 -2.28
CA ILE A 68 -7.41 -5.30 -1.08
C ILE A 68 -8.09 -6.67 -1.28
N GLU A 69 -9.36 -6.68 -1.71
CA GLU A 69 -10.08 -7.93 -1.97
C GLU A 69 -9.36 -8.78 -3.03
N ALA A 70 -8.90 -8.16 -4.13
CA ALA A 70 -8.21 -8.87 -5.20
C ALA A 70 -6.90 -9.53 -4.72
N ILE A 71 -6.16 -8.87 -3.83
CA ILE A 71 -4.91 -9.41 -3.25
C ILE A 71 -5.20 -10.52 -2.24
N VAL A 72 -6.23 -10.37 -1.41
CA VAL A 72 -6.65 -11.43 -0.48
C VAL A 72 -7.11 -12.67 -1.24
N ILE A 73 -7.90 -12.50 -2.32
CA ILE A 73 -8.33 -13.61 -3.18
C ILE A 73 -7.13 -14.31 -3.82
N ALA A 74 -6.16 -13.54 -4.36
CA ALA A 74 -4.95 -14.10 -4.95
C ALA A 74 -4.15 -14.91 -3.93
N GLU A 75 -3.96 -14.38 -2.71
CA GLU A 75 -3.26 -15.10 -1.64
C GLU A 75 -3.95 -16.42 -1.26
N LEU A 76 -5.26 -16.38 -1.07
CA LEU A 76 -6.02 -17.58 -0.72
C LEU A 76 -6.08 -18.62 -1.86
N ALA A 77 -5.79 -18.20 -3.10
CA ALA A 77 -5.60 -19.08 -4.25
C ALA A 77 -4.15 -19.61 -4.39
N GLY A 78 -3.22 -19.16 -3.54
CA GLY A 78 -1.79 -19.51 -3.63
C GLY A 78 -1.04 -18.75 -4.73
N GLU A 79 -1.56 -17.61 -5.18
CA GLU A 79 -0.99 -16.83 -6.25
C GLU A 79 -0.15 -15.67 -5.71
N VAL A 80 1.08 -15.54 -6.22
CA VAL A 80 1.91 -14.34 -6.01
C VAL A 80 1.39 -13.21 -6.87
N ARG A 81 1.03 -12.09 -6.26
CA ARG A 81 0.55 -10.90 -6.95
C ARG A 81 1.08 -9.66 -6.26
N ILE A 82 1.52 -8.69 -7.04
CA ILE A 82 1.99 -7.40 -6.54
C ILE A 82 1.30 -6.31 -7.34
N VAL A 83 0.64 -5.38 -6.65
CA VAL A 83 -0.07 -4.26 -7.25
C VAL A 83 0.39 -2.97 -6.59
N ARG A 84 0.73 -1.99 -7.41
CA ARG A 84 0.82 -0.60 -6.97
C ARG A 84 -0.48 0.10 -7.32
N THR A 85 -1.09 0.73 -6.34
CA THR A 85 -2.34 1.45 -6.54
C THR A 85 -2.10 2.71 -7.36
N GLY A 86 -3.00 2.99 -8.31
CA GLY A 86 -2.97 4.20 -9.11
C GLY A 86 -3.82 5.34 -8.52
N PRO A 87 -3.89 6.49 -9.21
CA PRO A 87 -4.69 7.65 -8.81
C PRO A 87 -6.18 7.35 -8.61
N GLU A 88 -6.68 6.28 -9.26
CA GLU A 88 -8.03 5.77 -9.14
C GLU A 88 -8.35 5.21 -7.75
N ALA A 89 -7.36 4.61 -7.08
CA ALA A 89 -7.52 4.07 -5.74
C ALA A 89 -7.20 5.13 -4.68
N THR A 90 -6.21 6.00 -4.89
CA THR A 90 -5.75 6.97 -3.89
C THR A 90 -5.28 8.27 -4.55
N ARG A 91 -5.81 9.40 -4.11
CA ARG A 91 -5.50 10.72 -4.70
C ARG A 91 -4.27 11.38 -4.09
N THR A 92 -3.82 10.91 -2.93
CA THR A 92 -2.74 11.54 -2.15
C THR A 92 -1.41 10.83 -2.33
N GLN A 93 -1.40 9.49 -2.24
CA GLN A 93 -0.17 8.70 -2.38
C GLN A 93 -0.49 7.24 -2.71
N PRO A 94 0.31 6.59 -3.58
CA PRO A 94 0.14 5.18 -3.92
C PRO A 94 0.52 4.26 -2.76
N PHE A 95 -0.15 3.11 -2.71
CA PHE A 95 0.13 1.99 -1.84
C PHE A 95 0.68 0.83 -2.68
N VAL A 96 1.39 -0.09 -2.03
CA VAL A 96 1.80 -1.34 -2.64
C VAL A 96 1.13 -2.48 -1.89
N LEU A 97 0.33 -3.27 -2.58
CA LEU A 97 -0.28 -4.47 -2.02
C LEU A 97 0.40 -5.68 -2.64
N PHE A 98 0.64 -6.71 -1.84
CA PHE A 98 1.16 -7.96 -2.36
C PHE A 98 0.63 -9.19 -1.63
N SER A 99 0.52 -10.27 -2.37
CA SER A 99 0.35 -11.64 -1.90
C SER A 99 1.66 -12.41 -2.12
N THR A 100 1.95 -13.33 -1.21
CA THR A 100 3.15 -14.18 -1.22
C THR A 100 2.88 -15.56 -1.82
N GLY A 101 1.61 -15.96 -1.93
CA GLY A 101 1.17 -17.29 -2.37
C GLY A 101 1.48 -18.41 -1.36
N ILE A 102 2.02 -18.08 -0.18
CA ILE A 102 2.49 -19.05 0.83
C ILE A 102 1.83 -18.85 2.21
N GLY A 103 0.80 -18.02 2.28
CA GLY A 103 -0.05 -17.78 3.43
C GLY A 103 -0.15 -16.32 3.86
N ASP A 104 0.63 -15.40 3.29
CA ASP A 104 0.71 -14.03 3.81
C ASP A 104 0.45 -12.98 2.72
N ALA A 105 -0.30 -11.93 3.06
CA ALA A 105 -0.53 -10.79 2.17
C ALA A 105 -0.58 -9.49 2.97
N TRP A 106 -0.11 -8.41 2.35
CA TRP A 106 0.14 -7.14 3.01
C TRP A 106 -0.20 -5.95 2.13
N MET A 107 -0.56 -4.84 2.76
CA MET A 107 -0.61 -3.51 2.15
C MET A 107 0.44 -2.61 2.79
N LEU A 108 1.22 -1.94 1.96
CA LEU A 108 2.35 -1.11 2.36
C LEU A 108 2.15 0.34 1.94
N GLU A 109 2.59 1.23 2.81
CA GLU A 109 2.78 2.64 2.55
C GLU A 109 4.28 2.98 2.48
N PRO A 110 4.87 3.12 1.28
CA PRO A 110 6.32 3.23 1.15
C PRO A 110 6.92 4.56 1.62
N LEU A 111 6.10 5.60 1.86
CA LEU A 111 6.60 6.93 2.23
C LEU A 111 6.94 7.05 3.72
N HIS A 112 6.13 6.42 4.57
CA HIS A 112 6.33 6.39 6.03
C HIS A 112 6.59 4.98 6.54
N ASP A 113 6.94 4.06 5.63
CA ASP A 113 7.29 2.66 5.91
C ASP A 113 6.23 1.95 6.75
N ARG A 114 4.94 2.21 6.48
CA ARG A 114 3.83 1.60 7.21
C ARG A 114 3.36 0.32 6.54
N ALA A 115 2.90 -0.62 7.35
CA ALA A 115 2.35 -1.88 6.90
C ALA A 115 1.00 -2.15 7.55
N VAL A 116 0.16 -2.90 6.84
CA VAL A 116 -0.99 -3.56 7.40
C VAL A 116 -1.14 -4.96 6.81
N CYS A 117 -1.35 -5.93 7.68
CA CYS A 117 -1.54 -7.32 7.30
C CYS A 117 -2.96 -7.55 6.76
N LEU A 118 -3.06 -8.22 5.61
CA LEU A 118 -4.31 -8.58 4.94
C LEU A 118 -4.63 -10.07 5.11
N VAL A 119 -3.60 -10.91 5.07
CA VAL A 119 -3.67 -12.35 5.33
C VAL A 119 -2.41 -12.74 6.12
N TRP A 120 -2.59 -13.54 7.17
CA TRP A 120 -1.51 -14.11 7.97
C TRP A 120 -1.68 -15.61 8.08
N ARG A 121 -0.71 -16.39 7.62
CA ARG A 121 -0.69 -17.86 7.65
C ARG A 121 -2.00 -18.49 7.13
N GLY A 122 -2.49 -17.98 6.01
CA GLY A 122 -3.72 -18.41 5.34
C GLY A 122 -5.01 -17.87 5.96
N LYS A 123 -4.91 -17.10 7.05
CA LYS A 123 -6.07 -16.50 7.73
C LYS A 123 -6.22 -15.05 7.32
N ARG A 124 -7.36 -14.74 6.72
CA ARG A 124 -7.74 -13.37 6.37
C ARG A 124 -7.84 -12.49 7.62
N GLN A 125 -7.23 -11.31 7.54
CA GLN A 125 -7.32 -10.24 8.54
C GLN A 125 -8.40 -9.22 8.16
N SER A 126 -8.84 -8.44 9.15
CA SER A 126 -9.89 -7.42 8.98
C SER A 126 -9.34 -6.02 9.30
N PRO A 127 -8.44 -5.48 8.46
CA PRO A 127 -7.90 -4.14 8.67
C PRO A 127 -9.01 -3.09 8.56
N GLN A 128 -8.92 -2.02 9.36
CA GLN A 128 -9.88 -0.92 9.28
C GLN A 128 -9.47 0.02 8.15
N VAL A 129 -10.09 -0.17 6.98
CA VAL A 129 -9.92 0.67 5.80
C VAL A 129 -11.25 1.35 5.49
N ARG A 130 -11.25 2.68 5.45
CA ARG A 130 -12.40 3.50 5.06
C ARG A 130 -12.06 4.30 3.82
N ASP A 131 -12.75 3.97 2.74
CA ASP A 131 -12.67 4.72 1.48
C ASP A 131 -13.70 5.85 1.51
N LEU A 132 -13.25 7.06 1.86
CA LEU A 132 -14.10 8.25 1.89
C LEU A 132 -13.95 9.02 0.57
N PRO A 133 -14.97 9.79 0.14
CA PRO A 133 -14.96 10.46 -1.18
C PRO A 133 -13.75 11.35 -1.50
N SER A 134 -13.01 11.81 -0.49
CA SER A 134 -11.83 12.67 -0.65
C SER A 134 -10.55 12.10 -0.07
N ARG A 135 -10.59 10.98 0.66
CA ARG A 135 -9.42 10.40 1.33
C ARG A 135 -9.67 8.93 1.69
N ILE A 136 -8.61 8.17 1.80
CA ILE A 136 -8.65 6.86 2.43
C ILE A 136 -8.12 7.00 3.84
N GLU A 137 -8.82 6.42 4.81
CA GLU A 137 -8.33 6.23 6.17
C GLU A 137 -7.96 4.75 6.33
N ILE A 138 -6.71 4.50 6.71
CA ILE A 138 -6.20 3.16 6.99
C ILE A 138 -5.69 3.20 8.43
N MET A 139 -6.18 2.29 9.26
CA MET A 139 -5.54 1.99 10.53
C MET A 139 -4.38 1.05 10.27
N TRP A 140 -3.18 1.63 10.22
CA TRP A 140 -1.93 0.87 10.05
C TRP A 140 -1.66 0.04 11.30
N ASP A 141 -1.20 -1.19 11.12
CA ASP A 141 -0.90 -2.10 12.23
C ASP A 141 0.58 -2.14 12.60
N GLY A 142 1.43 -1.45 11.85
CA GLY A 142 2.87 -1.42 12.12
C GLY A 142 3.71 -0.72 11.06
N THR A 143 5.02 -0.94 11.17
CA THR A 143 6.02 -0.50 10.19
C THR A 143 6.69 -1.70 9.52
N PHE A 144 7.36 -1.46 8.39
CA PHE A 144 8.15 -2.47 7.70
C PHE A 144 9.51 -1.94 7.23
N GLU A 145 10.43 -2.88 7.01
CA GLU A 145 11.72 -2.64 6.38
C GLU A 145 12.13 -3.85 5.54
N LEU A 146 12.86 -3.64 4.44
CA LEU A 146 13.43 -4.73 3.64
C LEU A 146 14.92 -4.90 3.94
N ARG A 147 15.28 -5.90 4.76
CA ARG A 147 16.69 -6.24 5.08
C ARG A 147 17.13 -7.49 4.33
N GLY A 148 17.83 -7.30 3.21
CA GLY A 148 18.24 -8.42 2.34
C GLY A 148 17.04 -9.26 1.90
N GLN A 149 17.03 -10.55 2.26
CA GLN A 149 15.92 -11.46 1.95
C GLN A 149 14.77 -11.45 2.99
N PHE A 150 14.84 -10.58 4.00
CA PHE A 150 13.87 -10.49 5.06
C PHE A 150 12.94 -9.28 4.91
N PHE A 151 11.65 -9.55 5.03
CA PHE A 151 10.62 -8.58 5.33
C PHE A 151 10.56 -8.41 6.85
N VAL A 152 11.09 -7.32 7.35
CA VAL A 152 11.10 -7.01 8.78
C VAL A 152 9.87 -6.17 9.09
N VAL A 153 9.14 -6.54 10.13
CA VAL A 153 7.95 -5.80 10.58
C VAL A 153 8.01 -5.56 12.08
N GLU A 154 7.41 -4.45 12.48
CA GLU A 154 7.09 -4.13 13.88
C GLU A 154 5.60 -3.80 13.94
N THR A 155 4.79 -4.75 14.40
CA THR A 155 3.33 -4.62 14.39
C THR A 155 2.72 -4.74 15.78
N GLU A 156 1.56 -4.09 15.97
CA GLU A 156 0.69 -4.27 17.12
C GLU A 156 -0.18 -5.54 17.01
N HIS A 157 -0.10 -6.27 15.89
CA HIS A 157 -0.87 -7.47 15.66
C HIS A 157 -0.43 -8.61 16.61
N PRO A 158 -1.31 -9.19 17.45
CA PRO A 158 -0.94 -10.11 18.52
C PRO A 158 -0.15 -11.35 18.07
N GLU A 159 -0.44 -11.87 16.88
CA GLU A 159 0.22 -13.07 16.36
C GLU A 159 1.50 -12.78 15.56
N ILE A 160 1.71 -11.52 15.14
CA ILE A 160 2.84 -11.11 14.30
C ILE A 160 3.89 -10.42 15.17
N GLY A 161 3.53 -9.36 15.91
CA GLY A 161 4.48 -8.60 16.72
C GLY A 161 5.63 -8.04 15.89
N SER A 162 6.84 -8.03 16.47
CA SER A 162 8.08 -7.65 15.78
C SER A 162 8.88 -8.87 15.33
N ARG A 163 9.17 -9.00 14.03
CA ARG A 163 9.93 -10.13 13.48
C ARG A 163 10.51 -9.87 12.09
N ALA A 164 11.48 -10.70 11.70
CA ALA A 164 12.00 -10.82 10.34
C ALA A 164 11.41 -12.06 9.65
N ILE A 165 10.91 -11.90 8.43
CA ILE A 165 10.22 -12.95 7.66
C ILE A 165 10.93 -13.13 6.32
N ALA A 166 11.54 -14.29 6.06
CA ALA A 166 12.03 -14.64 4.71
C ALA A 166 11.01 -15.43 3.88
N GLY A 167 11.35 -15.62 2.60
CA GLY A 167 10.55 -16.41 1.66
C GLY A 167 9.52 -15.60 0.87
N PHE A 168 9.34 -14.33 1.21
CA PHE A 168 8.49 -13.41 0.46
C PHE A 168 9.14 -13.05 -0.89
N PRO A 169 8.34 -12.66 -1.92
CA PRO A 169 8.84 -12.31 -3.24
C PRO A 169 9.50 -10.91 -3.27
N LEU A 170 10.49 -10.68 -2.42
CA LEU A 170 11.06 -9.35 -2.18
C LEU A 170 11.77 -8.78 -3.40
N ASP A 171 12.41 -9.62 -4.21
CA ASP A 171 13.04 -9.18 -5.46
C ASP A 171 12.01 -8.60 -6.45
N GLN A 172 10.79 -9.14 -6.46
CA GLN A 172 9.69 -8.63 -7.26
C GLN A 172 9.05 -7.39 -6.62
N LEU A 173 9.05 -7.30 -5.29
CA LEU A 173 8.46 -6.19 -4.52
C LEU A 173 9.31 -4.92 -4.56
N ARG A 174 10.64 -5.05 -4.47
CA ARG A 174 11.60 -3.93 -4.40
C ARG A 174 11.40 -2.87 -5.49
N PRO A 175 11.25 -3.21 -6.79
CA PRO A 175 11.02 -2.22 -7.84
C PRO A 175 9.79 -1.33 -7.61
N PHE A 176 8.72 -1.89 -7.04
CA PHE A 176 7.49 -1.12 -6.76
C PHE A 176 7.70 -0.12 -5.63
N LEU A 177 8.45 -0.49 -4.59
CA LEU A 177 8.78 0.40 -3.48
C LEU A 177 9.78 1.49 -3.88
N GLU A 178 10.83 1.12 -4.62
CA GLU A 178 11.86 2.06 -5.08
C GLU A 178 11.33 3.11 -6.06
N ALA A 179 10.30 2.77 -6.85
CA ALA A 179 9.62 3.72 -7.71
C ALA A 179 8.88 4.83 -6.93
N LEU A 180 8.59 4.59 -5.65
CA LEU A 180 7.79 5.47 -4.79
C LEU A 180 8.61 6.22 -3.74
N ARG A 181 9.85 5.80 -3.50
CA ARG A 181 10.74 6.44 -2.52
C ARG A 181 11.25 7.80 -3.04
N PRO A 182 11.18 8.87 -2.22
CA PRO A 182 11.78 10.15 -2.56
C PRO A 182 13.30 10.03 -2.80
N ILE A 183 13.83 10.80 -3.75
CA ILE A 183 15.25 10.80 -4.12
C ILE A 183 16.17 11.04 -2.89
N ALA A 184 15.74 11.88 -1.94
CA ALA A 184 16.51 12.17 -0.73
C ALA A 184 16.75 10.94 0.16
N ARG A 185 15.80 9.99 0.22
CA ARG A 185 15.98 8.74 0.99
C ARG A 185 16.87 7.73 0.27
N LYS A 186 16.85 7.70 -1.06
CA LYS A 186 17.73 6.83 -1.86
C LYS A 186 19.22 7.11 -1.60
N ILE A 187 19.57 8.34 -1.23
CA ILE A 187 20.94 8.71 -0.88
C ILE A 187 21.29 8.20 0.53
N GLY A 188 20.38 8.26 1.50
CA GLY A 188 20.60 7.80 2.87
C GLY A 188 20.81 6.29 2.99
N ASP A 189 20.04 5.49 2.24
CA ASP A 189 20.11 4.02 2.26
C ASP A 189 21.44 3.47 1.69
N VAL A 190 22.19 4.28 0.93
CA VAL A 190 23.53 3.92 0.43
C VAL A 190 24.59 3.99 1.54
N PHE A 191 24.36 4.77 2.61
CA PHE A 191 25.37 5.04 3.64
C PHE A 191 25.11 4.35 5.00
N GLY A 192 23.90 3.85 5.25
CA GLY A 192 23.54 3.18 6.50
C GLY A 192 23.26 1.70 6.29
N GLN A 193 24.27 0.84 6.39
CA GLN A 193 24.05 -0.61 6.48
C GLN A 193 24.46 -1.14 7.85
N GLU A 194 23.48 -1.21 8.75
CA GLU A 194 23.40 -2.30 9.70
C GLU A 194 22.18 -3.15 9.28
N ASP A 195 22.39 -4.01 8.28
CA ASP A 195 21.35 -4.91 7.73
C ASP A 195 21.07 -6.12 8.62
N ALA A 196 21.60 -6.10 9.84
CA ALA A 196 21.59 -7.22 10.76
C ALA A 196 20.16 -7.50 11.26
N VAL A 197 19.80 -8.79 11.31
CA VAL A 197 18.53 -9.29 11.85
C VAL A 197 18.79 -10.22 13.02
N ALA A 198 17.92 -10.19 14.03
CA ALA A 198 18.03 -11.08 15.18
C ALA A 198 17.84 -12.56 14.76
N LEU A 199 18.64 -13.45 15.33
CA LEU A 199 18.52 -14.90 15.16
C LEU A 199 17.32 -15.46 15.95
N THR A 200 16.11 -15.11 15.54
CA THR A 200 14.87 -15.68 16.11
C THR A 200 14.70 -17.14 15.69
N PRO A 201 13.85 -17.95 16.37
CA PRO A 201 13.60 -19.33 15.96
C PRO A 201 13.15 -19.48 14.50
N ASP A 202 12.38 -18.51 14.00
CA ASP A 202 11.93 -18.47 12.60
C ASP A 202 13.11 -18.24 11.64
N VAL A 203 13.98 -17.27 11.95
CA VAL A 203 15.20 -16.98 11.17
C VAL A 203 16.16 -18.17 11.18
N ILE A 204 16.37 -18.80 12.34
CA ILE A 204 17.23 -20.00 12.48
C ILE A 204 16.69 -21.14 11.63
N ALA A 205 15.38 -21.42 11.70
CA ALA A 205 14.77 -22.48 10.92
C ALA A 205 14.92 -22.24 9.40
N GLN A 206 14.86 -20.98 8.96
CA GLN A 206 15.06 -20.59 7.57
C GLN A 206 16.52 -20.70 7.11
N LEU A 207 17.47 -20.21 7.90
CA LEU A 207 18.90 -20.36 7.61
C LEU A 207 19.31 -21.83 7.58
N SER A 208 18.74 -22.66 8.47
CA SER A 208 18.99 -24.11 8.48
C SER A 208 18.56 -24.79 7.17
N LYS A 209 17.40 -24.40 6.62
CA LYS A 209 16.95 -24.87 5.29
C LYS A 209 17.89 -24.43 4.15
N SER A 210 18.64 -23.35 4.37
CA SER A 210 19.60 -22.79 3.41
C SER A 210 21.02 -23.37 3.60
N GLY A 211 21.19 -24.39 4.46
CA GLY A 211 22.45 -25.11 4.66
C GLY A 211 23.27 -24.70 5.88
N TRP A 212 22.76 -23.81 6.73
CA TRP A 212 23.43 -23.45 7.99
C TRP A 212 23.22 -24.52 9.07
N GLU A 213 24.23 -24.74 9.92
CA GLU A 213 24.11 -25.66 11.05
C GLU A 213 23.23 -25.08 12.16
N ARG A 214 22.12 -25.76 12.44
CA ARG A 214 21.09 -25.27 13.37
C ARG A 214 21.63 -25.07 14.79
N GLU A 215 22.41 -26.02 15.29
CA GLU A 215 22.98 -25.95 16.65
C GLU A 215 23.91 -24.74 16.81
N GLN A 216 24.68 -24.40 15.77
CA GLN A 216 25.58 -23.25 15.78
C GLN A 216 24.80 -21.93 15.81
N LEU A 217 23.71 -21.84 15.02
CA LEU A 217 22.84 -20.67 15.01
C LEU A 217 22.11 -20.47 16.34
N GLU A 218 21.63 -21.56 16.97
CA GLU A 218 20.99 -21.50 18.28
C GLU A 218 21.98 -21.06 19.38
N LEU A 219 23.23 -21.51 19.32
CA LEU A 219 24.28 -21.06 20.23
C LEU A 219 24.60 -19.56 20.02
N ALA A 220 24.75 -19.13 18.77
CA ALA A 220 25.04 -17.75 18.44
C ALA A 220 23.90 -16.81 18.86
N ALA A 221 22.64 -17.24 18.67
CA ALA A 221 21.46 -16.50 19.14
C ALA A 221 21.48 -16.26 20.67
N ARG A 222 21.87 -17.27 21.46
CA ARG A 222 22.02 -17.14 22.92
C ARG A 222 23.12 -16.16 23.32
N GLN A 223 24.10 -15.94 22.45
CA GLN A 223 25.18 -14.96 22.64
C GLN A 223 24.80 -13.56 22.12
N GLY A 224 23.54 -13.35 21.73
CA GLY A 224 23.07 -12.06 21.22
C GLY A 224 23.54 -11.76 19.79
N ALA A 225 24.01 -12.77 19.06
CA ALA A 225 24.48 -12.57 17.69
C ALA A 225 23.31 -12.24 16.74
N LEU A 226 23.64 -11.45 15.73
CA LEU A 226 22.74 -11.07 14.64
C LEU A 226 23.21 -11.73 13.34
N TYR A 227 22.32 -11.91 12.38
CA TYR A 227 22.68 -12.35 11.03
C TYR A 227 22.67 -11.14 10.08
N SER A 228 23.74 -10.93 9.31
CA SER A 228 23.80 -9.94 8.23
C SER A 228 23.55 -10.64 6.89
N PRO A 229 22.41 -10.40 6.23
CA PRO A 229 22.11 -10.94 4.91
C PRO A 229 23.11 -10.53 3.83
N THR A 230 23.58 -9.29 3.84
CA THR A 230 24.51 -8.74 2.84
C THR A 230 25.87 -9.42 2.92
N ARG A 231 26.36 -9.65 4.13
CA ARG A 231 27.63 -10.35 4.37
C ARG A 231 27.47 -11.87 4.39
N ASN A 232 26.22 -12.36 4.40
CA ASN A 232 25.87 -13.75 4.65
C ASN A 232 26.66 -14.34 5.82
N THR A 233 26.69 -13.62 6.96
CA THR A 233 27.48 -13.99 8.14
C THR A 233 26.73 -13.71 9.43
N VAL A 234 27.07 -14.47 10.46
CA VAL A 234 26.68 -14.16 11.83
C VAL A 234 27.65 -13.12 12.40
N LEU A 235 27.10 -12.07 12.99
CA LEU A 235 27.79 -10.96 13.63
C LEU A 235 27.59 -11.07 15.14
N PHE A 236 28.68 -11.11 15.89
CA PHE A 236 28.64 -11.00 17.34
C PHE A 236 28.79 -9.53 17.71
N SER A 237 27.91 -9.02 18.56
CA SER A 237 28.12 -7.70 19.15
C SER A 237 29.47 -7.71 19.89
N PRO A 238 30.32 -6.68 19.75
CA PRO A 238 31.51 -6.58 20.56
C PRO A 238 31.06 -6.63 22.02
N ALA A 239 31.69 -7.49 22.82
CA ALA A 239 31.42 -7.56 24.25
C ALA A 239 31.55 -6.15 24.81
N VAL A 240 30.50 -5.66 25.47
CA VAL A 240 30.60 -4.48 26.31
C VAL A 240 31.54 -4.90 27.43
N GLU A 241 32.83 -4.57 27.30
CA GLU A 241 33.76 -4.60 28.43
C GLU A 241 33.26 -3.55 29.43
N ASP A 242 32.84 -4.02 30.60
CA ASP A 242 32.47 -3.20 31.77
C ASP A 242 33.63 -2.30 32.25
#